data_AF-A0A9X2RVB6-F1
#
_entry.id   AF-A0A9X2RVB6-F1
#
_cell.length_a   1.000
_cell.length_b   1.000
_cell.length_c   1.000
_cell.angle_alpha   90.00
_cell.angle_beta   90.00
_cell.angle_gamma   90.00
#
_symmetry.space_group_name_H-M   'P 1'
#
loop_
_entity.id
_entity.type
_entity.pdbx_description
1 polymer ?
#
loop_
_entity_poly.entity_id
_entity_poly.type
_entity_poly.pdbx_seq_one_letter_code
_entity_poly.pdbx_strand_id
1 'polypeptide(L)'
;MYPTLFTIPGLKQFAEAIDAERQRQLAKRGDQQHPDGTGAEYYVAMADEARDICQQAAKYRENGSPWALILLEEVYKALAETDPHALRTELIQCAAVIQAWVSDIDRRAVAEFEAQLAQHGEREAS
;
A
#
# COMPACT_ATOMS: atom_id res chain seq x y z
N MET A 1 17.31 2.16 17.99
CA MET A 1 18.09 2.66 16.85
C MET A 1 17.51 1.98 15.62
N TYR A 2 16.85 2.71 14.72
CA TYR A 2 16.38 2.12 13.46
C TYR A 2 17.61 1.76 12.60
N PRO A 3 17.64 0.58 11.95
CA PRO A 3 18.75 0.25 11.05
C PRO A 3 18.84 1.32 9.95
N THR A 4 20.06 1.81 9.70
CA THR A 4 20.38 2.80 8.65
C THR A 4 20.22 2.26 7.23
N LEU A 5 19.80 1.00 7.09
CA LEU A 5 19.55 0.32 5.82
C LEU A 5 18.14 -0.27 5.84
N PHE A 6 17.39 -0.06 4.77
CA PHE A 6 16.11 -0.74 4.54
C PHE A 6 16.35 -2.25 4.45
N THR A 7 15.77 -3.01 5.38
CA THR A 7 15.90 -4.47 5.43
C THR A 7 14.74 -5.21 4.74
N ILE A 8 13.65 -4.50 4.44
CA ILE A 8 12.47 -5.05 3.79
C ILE A 8 12.72 -5.11 2.27
N PRO A 9 12.55 -6.27 1.61
CA PRO A 9 12.67 -6.38 0.16
C PRO A 9 11.78 -5.37 -0.57
N GLY A 10 12.31 -4.73 -1.62
CA GLY A 10 11.59 -3.74 -2.42
C GLY A 10 11.43 -2.35 -1.76
N LEU A 11 11.68 -2.22 -0.45
CA LEU A 11 11.44 -0.96 0.26
C LEU A 11 12.34 0.18 -0.21
N LYS A 12 13.59 -0.11 -0.58
CA LYS A 12 14.49 0.89 -1.15
C LYS A 12 13.95 1.44 -2.47
N GLN A 13 13.58 0.57 -3.40
CA GLN A 13 13.04 0.96 -4.71
C GLN A 13 11.73 1.75 -4.55
N PHE A 14 10.87 1.30 -3.63
CA PHE A 14 9.64 2.00 -3.29
C PHE A 14 9.90 3.41 -2.74
N ALA A 15 10.84 3.57 -1.81
CA ALA A 15 11.20 4.86 -1.25
C ALA A 15 11.78 5.82 -2.31
N GLU A 16 12.63 5.31 -3.20
CA GLU A 16 13.17 6.09 -4.33
C GLU A 16 12.05 6.53 -5.30
N ALA A 17 11.07 5.66 -5.58
CA ALA A 17 9.92 5.99 -6.42
C ALA A 17 9.01 7.06 -5.79
N ILE A 18 8.78 6.98 -4.47
CA ILE A 18 8.05 8.01 -3.71
C ILE A 18 8.80 9.35 -3.76
N ASP A 19 10.11 9.35 -3.51
CA ASP A 19 10.91 10.57 -3.54
C ASP A 19 10.83 11.24 -4.92
N ALA A 20 11.02 10.47 -5.99
CA ALA A 20 10.90 10.97 -7.35
C ALA A 20 9.50 11.56 -7.64
N GLU A 21 8.43 10.93 -7.15
CA GLU A 21 7.07 11.47 -7.28
C GLU A 21 6.87 12.73 -6.43
N ARG A 22 7.36 12.77 -5.20
CA ARG A 22 7.23 13.95 -4.34
C ARG A 22 7.99 15.13 -4.91
N GLN A 23 9.16 14.92 -5.50
CA GLN A 23 9.90 15.96 -6.23
C GLN A 23 9.08 16.52 -7.41
N ARG A 24 8.42 15.67 -8.20
CA ARG A 24 7.52 16.13 -9.29
C ARG A 24 6.35 16.95 -8.74
N GLN A 25 5.76 16.54 -7.63
CA GLN A 25 4.66 17.27 -7.00
C GLN A 25 5.12 18.62 -6.45
N LEU A 26 6.28 18.68 -5.80
CA LEU A 26 6.89 19.93 -5.33
C LEU A 26 7.14 20.91 -6.48
N ALA A 27 7.69 20.42 -7.60
CA ALA A 27 7.92 21.25 -8.78
C ALA A 27 6.60 21.81 -9.37
N LYS A 28 5.51 21.05 -9.29
CA LYS A 28 4.21 21.42 -9.87
C LYS A 28 3.33 22.26 -8.93
N ARG A 29 3.36 21.98 -7.64
CA ARG A 29 2.39 22.48 -6.64
C ARG A 29 3.04 23.20 -5.47
N GLY A 30 4.37 23.23 -5.39
CA GLY A 30 5.10 23.77 -4.25
C GLY A 30 4.95 22.91 -2.98
N ASP A 31 5.36 23.49 -1.86
CA ASP A 31 5.07 22.92 -0.55
C ASP A 31 3.59 23.11 -0.19
N GLN A 32 2.96 22.07 0.34
CA GLN A 32 1.52 22.02 0.55
C GLN A 32 1.20 21.95 2.04
N GLN A 33 0.35 22.85 2.51
CA GLN A 33 -0.15 22.90 3.89
C GLN A 33 -1.68 22.89 3.83
N HIS A 34 -2.28 21.72 4.05
CA HIS A 34 -3.72 21.52 3.99
C HIS A 34 -4.24 21.09 5.37
N PRO A 35 -5.48 21.47 5.75
CA PRO A 35 -6.13 20.89 6.92
C PRO A 35 -6.37 19.38 6.71
N ASP A 36 -6.38 18.61 7.79
CA ASP A 36 -6.48 17.15 7.71
C ASP A 36 -7.79 16.66 7.09
N GLY A 37 -8.92 17.32 7.41
CA GLY A 37 -10.23 16.96 6.87
C GLY A 37 -10.77 15.61 7.35
N THR A 38 -10.25 15.08 8.46
CA THR A 38 -10.61 13.79 9.07
C THR A 38 -11.59 13.96 10.24
N GLY A 39 -12.07 12.85 10.81
CA GLY A 39 -12.81 12.82 12.08
C GLY A 39 -14.33 12.96 11.97
N ALA A 40 -14.88 13.04 10.75
CA ALA A 40 -16.32 13.10 10.55
C ALA A 40 -16.99 11.75 10.86
N GLU A 41 -18.20 11.78 11.44
CA GLU A 41 -18.93 10.57 11.86
C GLU A 41 -19.16 9.56 10.72
N TYR A 42 -19.35 10.05 9.49
CA TYR A 42 -19.50 9.16 8.33
C TYR A 42 -18.22 8.34 8.05
N TYR A 43 -17.03 8.84 8.38
CA TYR A 43 -15.80 8.08 8.23
C TYR A 43 -15.69 6.96 9.26
N VAL A 44 -16.21 7.15 10.47
CA VAL A 44 -16.27 6.09 11.50
C VAL A 44 -17.11 4.91 11.00
N ALA A 45 -18.31 5.19 10.47
CA ALA A 45 -19.16 4.16 9.90
C ALA A 45 -18.49 3.41 8.73
N MET A 46 -17.77 4.13 7.86
CA MET A 46 -17.01 3.53 6.76
C MET A 46 -15.82 2.70 7.24
N ALA A 47 -15.15 3.12 8.32
CA ALA A 47 -14.05 2.36 8.91
C ALA A 47 -14.53 1.03 9.49
N ASP A 48 -15.67 1.03 10.16
CA ASP A 48 -16.29 -0.19 10.69
C ASP A 48 -16.73 -1.14 9.57
N GLU A 49 -17.42 -0.62 8.55
CA GLU A 49 -17.82 -1.43 7.39
C GLU A 49 -16.63 -2.00 6.62
N ALA A 50 -15.59 -1.19 6.36
CA ALA A 50 -14.39 -1.63 5.68
C ALA A 50 -13.65 -2.72 6.46
N ARG A 51 -13.58 -2.59 7.79
CA ARG A 51 -13.01 -3.61 8.67
C ARG A 51 -13.78 -4.93 8.55
N ASP A 52 -15.11 -4.88 8.63
CA ASP A 52 -15.96 -6.08 8.56
C ASP A 52 -15.82 -6.78 7.20
N ILE A 53 -15.82 -6.01 6.10
CA ILE A 53 -15.64 -6.54 4.75
C ILE A 53 -14.24 -7.16 4.59
N CYS A 54 -13.20 -6.49 5.08
CA CYS A 54 -11.83 -6.99 5.04
C CYS A 54 -11.71 -8.30 5.83
N GLN A 55 -12.22 -8.36 7.06
CA GLN A 55 -12.18 -9.58 7.88
C GLN A 55 -12.97 -10.74 7.27
N GLN A 56 -14.14 -10.46 6.68
CA GLN A 56 -14.91 -11.48 5.96
C GLN A 56 -14.15 -11.99 4.74
N ALA A 57 -13.53 -11.10 3.96
CA ALA A 57 -12.72 -11.50 2.80
C ALA A 57 -11.54 -12.37 3.23
N ALA A 58 -10.84 -12.02 4.31
CA ALA A 58 -9.75 -12.81 4.88
C ALA A 58 -10.20 -14.22 5.30
N LYS A 59 -11.43 -14.33 5.83
CA LYS A 59 -11.98 -15.60 6.34
C LYS A 59 -12.49 -16.52 5.25
N TYR A 60 -13.12 -15.99 4.20
CA TYR A 60 -13.90 -16.78 3.25
C TYR A 60 -13.28 -16.90 1.86
N ARG A 61 -12.24 -16.12 1.53
CA ARG A 61 -11.54 -16.24 0.25
C ARG A 61 -10.29 -17.10 0.40
N GLU A 62 -10.06 -17.98 -0.58
CA GLU A 62 -8.89 -18.87 -0.62
C GLU A 62 -7.55 -18.11 -0.52
N ASN A 63 -7.48 -16.94 -1.16
CA ASN A 63 -6.27 -16.09 -1.18
C ASN A 63 -6.32 -14.94 -0.16
N GLY A 64 -7.24 -14.99 0.80
CA GLY A 64 -7.44 -13.93 1.79
C GLY A 64 -8.01 -12.63 1.23
N SER A 65 -7.81 -11.53 1.97
CA SER A 65 -8.31 -10.21 1.59
C SER A 65 -7.60 -9.66 0.35
N PRO A 66 -8.34 -9.21 -0.68
CA PRO A 66 -7.78 -8.40 -1.76
C PRO A 66 -7.08 -7.16 -1.20
N TRP A 67 -5.94 -6.80 -1.79
CA TRP A 67 -5.18 -5.61 -1.41
C TRP A 67 -6.01 -4.32 -1.36
N ALA A 68 -6.97 -4.15 -2.26
CA ALA A 68 -7.86 -3.00 -2.27
C ALA A 68 -8.71 -2.89 -0.98
N LEU A 69 -9.17 -4.02 -0.43
CA LEU A 69 -9.93 -4.01 0.82
C LEU A 69 -9.05 -3.73 2.03
N ILE A 70 -7.82 -4.28 2.04
CA ILE A 70 -6.84 -3.99 3.09
C ILE A 70 -6.49 -2.50 3.09
N LEU A 71 -6.26 -1.91 1.92
CA LEU A 71 -5.96 -0.48 1.81
C LEU A 71 -7.14 0.40 2.25
N LEU A 72 -8.36 0.06 1.81
CA LEU A 72 -9.54 0.82 2.20
C LEU A 72 -9.79 0.77 3.71
N GLU A 73 -9.53 -0.36 4.36
CA GLU A 73 -9.61 -0.45 5.82
C GLU A 73 -8.70 0.58 6.50
N GLU A 74 -7.40 0.61 6.16
CA GLU A 74 -6.46 1.57 6.79
C GLU A 74 -6.77 3.02 6.42
N VAL A 75 -7.20 3.28 5.18
CA VAL A 75 -7.59 4.63 4.75
C VAL A 75 -8.79 5.12 5.55
N TYR A 76 -9.82 4.30 5.73
CA TYR A 76 -10.99 4.74 6.50
C TYR A 76 -10.69 4.87 8.00
N LYS A 77 -9.79 4.06 8.58
CA LYS A 77 -9.29 4.29 9.93
C LYS A 77 -8.60 5.65 10.05
N ALA A 78 -7.70 5.99 9.12
CA ALA A 78 -7.06 7.29 9.10
C ALA A 78 -8.08 8.44 8.95
N LEU A 79 -9.05 8.31 8.05
CA LEU A 79 -10.07 9.34 7.83
C LEU A 79 -11.03 9.50 9.02
N ALA A 80 -11.26 8.45 9.80
CA ALA A 80 -12.08 8.49 11.00
C ALA A 80 -11.38 9.15 12.21
N GLU A 81 -10.06 9.34 12.15
CA GLU A 81 -9.27 9.78 13.29
C GLU A 81 -9.33 11.30 13.52
N THR A 82 -9.32 11.70 14.78
CA THR A 82 -9.33 13.10 15.26
C THR A 82 -8.06 13.49 16.00
N ASP A 83 -7.35 12.52 16.60
CA ASP A 83 -6.08 12.74 17.27
C ASP A 83 -4.92 12.76 16.26
N PRO A 84 -4.10 13.83 16.19
CA PRO A 84 -3.03 13.92 15.21
C PRO A 84 -1.95 12.83 15.31
N HIS A 85 -1.69 12.29 16.52
CA HIS A 85 -0.70 11.24 16.70
C HIS A 85 -1.22 9.88 16.22
N ALA A 86 -2.49 9.58 16.51
CA ALA A 86 -3.18 8.43 15.97
C ALA A 86 -3.33 8.54 14.44
N LEU A 87 -3.70 9.71 13.91
CA LEU A 87 -3.83 9.93 12.46
C LEU A 87 -2.51 9.64 11.75
N ARG A 88 -1.40 10.17 12.28
CA ARG A 88 -0.06 9.87 11.73
C ARG A 88 0.23 8.37 11.74
N THR A 89 -0.20 7.65 12.77
CA THR A 89 0.01 6.21 12.89
C THR A 89 -0.77 5.46 11.80
N GLU A 90 -2.05 5.77 11.60
CA GLU A 90 -2.88 5.16 10.57
C GLU A 90 -2.40 5.51 9.14
N LEU A 91 -1.94 6.74 8.90
CA LEU A 91 -1.33 7.13 7.61
C LEU A 91 -0.06 6.33 7.30
N ILE A 92 0.73 5.99 8.33
CA ILE A 92 1.89 5.10 8.16
C ILE A 92 1.46 3.67 7.87
N GLN A 93 0.38 3.18 8.49
CA GLN A 93 -0.19 1.86 8.16
C GLN A 93 -0.65 1.83 6.69
N CYS A 94 -1.33 2.87 6.21
CA CYS A 94 -1.68 3.02 4.80
C CYS A 94 -0.44 2.90 3.88
N ALA A 95 0.62 3.65 4.19
CA ALA A 95 1.86 3.61 3.42
C ALA A 95 2.52 2.22 3.43
N ALA A 96 2.48 1.52 4.56
CA ALA A 96 2.99 0.16 4.68
C ALA A 96 2.18 -0.84 3.81
N VAL A 97 0.84 -0.74 3.80
CA VAL A 97 -0.01 -1.56 2.93
C VAL A 97 0.24 -1.26 1.45
N ILE A 98 0.38 0.02 1.07
CA ILE A 98 0.72 0.42 -0.30
C ILE A 98 2.07 -0.18 -0.70
N GLN A 99 3.09 -0.11 0.17
CA GLN A 99 4.40 -0.69 -0.10
C GLN A 99 4.34 -2.21 -0.29
N ALA A 100 3.58 -2.91 0.56
CA ALA A 100 3.40 -4.35 0.46
C ALA A 100 2.70 -4.72 -0.86
N TRP A 101 1.68 -3.96 -1.26
CA TRP A 101 0.95 -4.20 -2.50
C TRP A 101 1.83 -3.94 -3.74
N VAL A 102 2.58 -2.84 -3.78
CA VAL A 102 3.54 -2.56 -4.87
C VAL A 102 4.57 -3.68 -4.98
N SER A 103 5.13 -4.12 -3.85
CA SER A 103 6.11 -5.20 -3.84
C SER A 103 5.54 -6.53 -4.34
N ASP A 104 4.27 -6.82 -4.03
CA ASP A 104 3.59 -8.00 -4.55
C ASP A 104 3.33 -7.91 -6.07
N ILE A 105 3.00 -6.72 -6.59
CA ILE A 105 2.89 -6.48 -8.04
C ILE A 105 4.24 -6.73 -8.72
N ASP A 106 5.31 -6.14 -8.20
CA ASP A 106 6.65 -6.27 -8.78
C ASP A 106 7.11 -7.73 -8.78
N ARG A 107 6.88 -8.45 -7.68
CA ARG A 107 7.18 -9.88 -7.57
C ARG A 107 6.40 -10.71 -8.59
N ARG A 108 5.11 -10.43 -8.78
CA ARG A 108 4.28 -11.13 -9.77
C ARG A 108 4.78 -10.88 -11.20
N ALA A 109 5.21 -9.65 -11.50
CA ALA A 109 5.77 -9.31 -12.81
C ALA A 109 7.09 -10.07 -13.10
N VAL A 110 7.98 -10.20 -12.11
CA VAL A 110 9.22 -10.99 -12.25
C VAL A 110 8.89 -12.46 -12.49
N ALA A 111 8.00 -13.04 -11.69
CA ALA A 111 7.62 -14.45 -11.83
C ALA A 111 6.97 -14.75 -13.19
N GLU A 112 6.14 -13.84 -13.71
CA GLU A 112 5.55 -13.95 -15.04
C GLU A 112 6.62 -13.90 -16.14
N PHE A 113 7.58 -12.99 -16.03
CA PHE A 113 8.70 -12.88 -16.98
C PHE A 113 9.57 -14.15 -16.98
N GLU A 114 9.91 -14.68 -15.81
CA GLU A 114 10.67 -15.93 -15.67
C GLU A 114 9.92 -17.14 -16.28
N ALA A 115 8.60 -17.23 -16.05
CA ALA A 115 7.77 -18.28 -16.61
C ALA A 115 7.71 -18.21 -18.14
N GLN A 116 7.65 -17.01 -18.72
CA GLN A 116 7.70 -16.81 -20.16
C GLN A 116 9.04 -17.25 -20.75
N LEU A 117 10.16 -16.86 -20.13
CA LEU A 117 11.50 -17.28 -20.58
C LEU A 117 11.68 -18.80 -20.58
N ALA A 118 11.20 -19.49 -19.52
CA ALA A 118 11.26 -20.95 -19.44
C ALA A 118 10.49 -21.64 -20.58
N GLN A 119 9.29 -21.17 -20.90
CA GLN A 119 8.48 -21.71 -21.99
C GLN A 119 9.10 -21.49 -23.38
N HIS A 120 9.88 -20.42 -23.57
CA HIS A 120 10.59 -20.16 -24.81
C HIS A 120 11.86 -21.03 -24.94
N GLY A 121 12.62 -21.22 -23.86
CA GLY A 121 13.81 -22.09 -23.87
C GLY A 121 13.49 -23.56 -24.11
N GLU A 122 12.36 -24.06 -23.61
CA GLU A 122 11.89 -25.43 -23.87
C GLU A 122 11.45 -25.66 -25.33
N ARG A 123 10.98 -24.62 -26.02
CA ARG A 123 10.58 -24.70 -27.45
C ARG A 123 11.76 -24.67 -28.42
N GLU A 124 12.88 -24.06 -28.03
CA GLU A 124 14.10 -24.05 -28.85
C GLU A 124 14.94 -25.32 -28.70
N ALA A 125 14.73 -26.08 -27.62
CA ALA A 125 15.42 -27.34 -27.35
C ALA A 125 14.67 -28.59 -27.89
N SER A 126 13.48 -28.41 -28.46
CA SER A 126 12.64 -29.47 -29.05
C SER A 126 12.65 -29.44 -30.58
#